data_AF-A0A2V5X8Z0-F1
#
_entry.id   AF-A0A2V5X8Z0-F1
#
_cell.length_a   1.000
_cell.length_b   1.000
_cell.length_c   1.000
_cell.angle_alpha   90.00
_cell.angle_beta   90.00
_cell.angle_gamma   90.00
#
_symmetry.space_group_name_H-M   'P 1'
#
loop_
_entity.id
_entity.type
_entity.pdbx_description
1 polymer ?
#
loop_
_entity_poly.entity_id
_entity_poly.type
_entity_poly.pdbx_seq_one_letter_code
_entity_poly.pdbx_strand_id
1 'polypeptide(L)'
;FQITRQAMETLCAHHWPGNVRELENAIERACALCEDGFIRVTDLPPVLHQYFKESPSDTVFEVPSVPSSSSPSRKNADQALYPVSGTLAQAGQSAADAVSNRPLGQLKTFLREQELAYLNQALAHTGGDKEKAAELLNISLATLYRKLSEDEEG
;
A
#
# COMPACT_ATOMS: atom_id res chain seq x y z
N PHE A 1 -8.86 23.52 19.84
CA PHE A 1 -8.11 22.36 20.33
C PHE A 1 -6.63 22.65 20.28
N GLN A 2 -5.90 22.37 21.36
CA GLN A 2 -4.44 22.41 21.41
C GLN A 2 -3.92 20.97 21.53
N ILE A 3 -2.81 20.67 20.87
CA ILE A 3 -2.21 19.33 20.88
C ILE A 3 -0.93 19.41 21.70
N THR A 4 -0.77 18.50 22.66
CA THR A 4 0.45 18.41 23.46
C THR A 4 1.62 17.98 22.57
N ARG A 5 2.83 18.51 22.80
CA ARG A 5 4.04 18.15 22.04
C ARG A 5 4.22 16.64 21.90
N GLN A 6 4.03 15.88 22.98
CA GLN A 6 4.13 14.42 22.97
C GLN A 6 3.11 13.74 22.04
N ALA A 7 1.86 14.23 22.03
CA ALA A 7 0.83 13.74 21.13
C ALA A 7 1.17 14.06 19.67
N MET A 8 1.67 15.26 19.40
CA MET A 8 2.13 15.65 18.06
C MET A 8 3.30 14.79 17.57
N GLU A 9 4.32 14.57 18.41
CA GLU A 9 5.45 13.70 18.09
C GLU A 9 4.98 12.28 17.75
N THR A 10 4.02 11.76 18.50
CA THR A 10 3.43 10.44 18.26
C THR A 10 2.70 10.37 16.91
N LEU A 11 1.89 11.39 16.59
CA LEU A 11 1.17 11.48 15.32
C LEU A 11 2.12 11.58 14.12
N CYS A 12 3.23 12.30 14.27
CA CYS A 12 4.25 12.45 13.22
C CYS A 12 5.13 11.20 13.04
N ALA A 13 5.37 10.44 14.11
CA ALA A 13 6.22 9.24 14.06
C ALA A 13 5.53 8.04 13.40
N HIS A 14 4.19 8.01 13.39
CA HIS A 14 3.41 6.91 12.82
C HIS A 14 3.32 7.01 11.28
N HIS A 15 3.46 5.88 10.57
CA HIS A 15 3.51 5.85 9.09
C HIS A 15 2.13 5.79 8.40
N TRP A 16 1.04 5.63 9.15
CA TRP A 16 -0.36 5.65 8.69
C TRP A 16 -0.65 4.76 7.46
N PRO A 17 -0.64 3.42 7.62
CA PRO A 17 -0.83 2.48 6.52
C PRO A 17 -2.18 2.63 5.79
N GLY A 18 -3.23 3.13 6.46
CA GLY A 18 -4.53 3.41 5.82
C GLY A 18 -4.72 4.84 5.32
N ASN A 19 -3.63 5.57 5.03
CA ASN A 19 -3.64 6.94 4.50
C ASN A 19 -4.27 7.98 5.46
N VAL A 20 -4.62 9.15 4.90
CA VAL A 20 -5.19 10.32 5.63
C VAL A 20 -6.46 9.99 6.41
N ARG A 21 -7.25 8.98 6.00
CA ARG A 21 -8.48 8.60 6.70
C ARG A 21 -8.21 8.00 8.09
N GLU A 22 -7.12 7.27 8.26
CA GLU A 22 -6.74 6.77 9.59
C GLU A 22 -6.31 7.91 10.51
N LEU A 23 -5.56 8.88 9.98
CA LEU A 23 -5.17 10.08 10.72
C LEU A 23 -6.40 10.91 11.12
N GLU A 24 -7.32 11.13 10.19
CA GLU A 24 -8.59 11.83 10.43
C GLU A 24 -9.40 11.15 11.53
N ASN A 25 -9.62 9.83 11.43
CA ASN A 25 -10.34 9.06 12.44
C ASN A 25 -9.65 9.12 13.81
N ALA A 26 -8.31 9.09 13.84
CA ALA A 26 -7.54 9.20 15.08
C ALA A 26 -7.70 10.59 15.73
N ILE A 27 -7.64 11.66 14.95
CA ILE A 27 -7.82 13.04 15.43
C ILE A 27 -9.28 13.27 15.85
N GLU A 28 -10.25 12.82 15.08
CA GLU A 28 -11.68 12.95 15.41
C GLU A 28 -11.99 12.29 16.75
N ARG A 29 -11.49 11.06 16.95
CA ARG A 29 -11.62 10.36 18.23
C ARG A 29 -10.95 11.11 19.38
N ALA A 30 -9.76 11.65 19.15
CA ALA A 30 -9.03 12.40 20.16
C ALA A 30 -9.74 13.71 20.54
N CYS A 31 -10.33 14.41 19.57
CA CYS A 31 -11.19 15.57 19.81
C CYS A 31 -12.44 15.20 20.61
N ALA A 32 -13.05 14.04 20.34
CA ALA A 32 -14.22 13.56 21.05
C ALA A 32 -13.92 13.12 22.50
N LEU A 33 -12.71 12.64 22.77
CA LEU A 33 -12.27 12.20 24.10
C LEU A 33 -11.66 13.33 24.94
N CYS A 34 -11.15 14.40 24.32
CA CYS A 34 -10.55 15.49 25.07
C CYS A 34 -11.62 16.34 25.78
N GLU A 35 -11.52 16.45 27.10
CA GLU A 35 -12.50 17.19 27.91
C GLU A 35 -12.20 18.71 27.96
N ASP A 36 -10.92 19.09 27.97
CA ASP A 36 -10.47 20.49 28.16
C ASP A 36 -9.98 21.17 26.87
N GLY A 37 -10.23 20.56 25.71
CA GLY A 37 -9.71 21.03 24.43
C GLY A 37 -8.19 20.86 24.27
N PHE A 38 -7.55 20.10 25.15
CA PHE A 38 -6.14 19.70 25.08
C PHE A 38 -6.03 18.21 24.75
N ILE A 39 -5.47 17.89 23.58
CA ILE A 39 -5.25 16.52 23.12
C ILE A 39 -3.94 16.01 23.72
N ARG A 40 -4.04 14.94 24.52
CA ARG A 40 -2.93 14.21 25.13
C ARG A 40 -2.70 12.89 24.41
N VAL A 41 -1.57 12.25 24.68
CA VAL A 41 -1.26 10.92 24.13
C VAL A 41 -2.33 9.90 24.55
N THR A 42 -2.88 10.03 25.77
CA THR A 42 -3.94 9.15 26.29
C THR A 42 -5.23 9.17 25.47
N ASP A 43 -5.50 10.28 24.78
CA ASP A 43 -6.73 10.48 24.01
C ASP A 43 -6.58 9.92 22.58
N LEU A 44 -5.35 9.60 22.18
CA LEU A 44 -5.04 8.94 20.92
C LEU A 44 -5.30 7.43 20.98
N PRO A 45 -5.57 6.78 19.82
CA PRO A 45 -5.68 5.33 19.75
C PRO A 45 -4.48 4.59 20.36
N PRO A 46 -4.68 3.43 21.01
CA PRO A 46 -3.62 2.72 21.73
C PRO A 46 -2.48 2.21 20.83
N VAL A 47 -2.73 2.05 19.53
CA VAL A 47 -1.71 1.73 18.51
C VAL A 47 -0.60 2.79 18.49
N LEU A 48 -0.95 4.04 18.81
CA LEU A 48 -0.02 5.16 18.80
C LEU A 48 0.80 5.26 20.09
N HIS A 49 0.36 4.66 21.20
CA HIS A 49 1.07 4.73 22.50
C HIS A 49 2.45 4.04 22.48
N GLN A 50 2.72 3.19 21.50
CA GLN A 50 3.98 2.43 21.39
C GLN A 50 5.19 3.28 21.03
N TYR A 51 5.01 4.39 20.31
CA TYR A 51 6.12 5.27 19.91
C TYR A 51 6.71 6.07 21.07
N PHE A 52 6.08 6.02 22.25
CA PHE A 52 6.53 6.69 23.47
C PHE A 52 7.11 5.75 24.53
N LYS A 53 7.20 4.44 24.27
CA LYS A 53 7.93 3.54 25.15
C LYS A 53 9.42 3.74 24.91
N GLU A 54 10.00 4.56 25.79
CA GLU A 54 11.41 4.71 26.13
C GLU A 54 12.38 3.87 25.29
N SER A 55 13.34 4.56 24.68
CA SER A 55 14.57 3.98 24.16
C SER A 55 15.11 2.89 25.09
N PRO A 56 15.17 1.62 24.66
CA PRO A 56 16.18 0.72 25.16
C PRO A 56 17.43 0.95 24.30
N SER A 57 18.47 1.47 24.94
CA SER A 57 19.87 1.27 24.57
C SER A 57 20.30 1.60 23.14
N ASP A 58 21.21 2.56 23.02
CA ASP A 58 22.64 2.23 22.85
C ASP A 58 22.96 0.78 22.40
N THR A 59 22.44 0.33 21.26
CA THR A 59 23.20 -0.58 20.40
C THR A 59 23.98 0.30 19.47
N VAL A 60 25.17 0.68 19.96
CA VAL A 60 26.37 0.85 19.18
C VAL A 60 26.26 -0.07 17.95
N PHE A 61 26.01 0.52 16.78
CA PHE A 61 26.35 -0.15 15.53
C PHE A 61 27.87 -0.19 15.57
N GLU A 62 28.40 -1.28 16.10
CA GLU A 62 29.80 -1.61 16.07
C GLU A 62 30.22 -1.56 14.60
N VAL A 63 30.87 -0.46 14.24
CA VAL A 63 31.59 -0.34 12.98
C VAL A 63 32.61 -1.48 12.99
N PRO A 64 32.49 -2.50 12.12
CA PRO A 64 33.58 -3.44 11.96
C PRO A 64 34.72 -2.62 11.38
N SER A 65 35.75 -2.40 12.20
CA SER A 65 37.02 -1.84 11.77
C SER A 65 37.53 -2.72 10.63
N VAL A 66 37.44 -2.21 9.41
CA VAL A 66 38.09 -2.80 8.25
C VAL A 66 39.61 -2.64 8.42
N PRO A 67 40.41 -3.72 8.54
CA PRO A 67 41.82 -3.62 8.23
C PRO A 67 41.94 -3.47 6.71
N SER A 68 42.42 -2.30 6.30
CA SER A 68 42.91 -2.07 4.94
C SER A 68 43.98 -3.11 4.56
N SER A 69 44.00 -3.39 3.26
CA SER A 69 45.04 -4.09 2.49
C SER A 69 44.89 -5.61 2.35
N SER A 70 44.16 -6.01 1.31
CA SER A 70 44.71 -6.90 0.29
C SER A 70 43.82 -6.91 -0.95
N SER A 71 44.14 -6.06 -1.93
CA SER A 71 43.87 -6.39 -3.34
C SER A 71 44.79 -7.57 -3.71
N PRO A 72 44.31 -8.56 -4.48
CA PRO A 72 44.65 -8.48 -5.89
C PRO A 72 43.58 -9.01 -6.87
N SER A 73 43.48 -8.28 -7.98
CA SER A 73 43.45 -8.82 -9.34
C SER A 73 42.19 -9.53 -9.87
N ARG A 74 41.35 -8.71 -10.53
CA ARG A 74 40.89 -8.85 -11.92
C ARG A 74 40.50 -10.26 -12.42
N LYS A 75 39.23 -10.40 -12.82
CA LYS A 75 38.76 -10.57 -14.22
C LYS A 75 37.26 -10.94 -14.19
N ASN A 76 36.43 -10.03 -14.70
CA ASN A 76 35.18 -10.26 -15.46
C ASN A 76 34.28 -9.03 -15.31
N ALA A 77 34.67 -7.97 -16.01
CA ALA A 77 33.76 -6.91 -16.40
C ALA A 77 33.00 -7.44 -17.62
N ASP A 78 31.85 -8.09 -17.41
CA ASP A 78 30.74 -8.19 -18.38
C ASP A 78 29.59 -9.04 -17.80
N GLN A 79 28.76 -8.45 -16.93
CA GLN A 79 27.36 -8.88 -16.81
C GLN A 79 26.52 -7.83 -16.05
N ALA A 80 26.30 -6.70 -16.71
CA ALA A 80 25.12 -5.89 -16.43
C ALA A 80 23.90 -6.69 -16.93
N LEU A 81 23.13 -7.27 -16.00
CA LEU A 81 21.92 -8.07 -16.28
C LEU A 81 20.68 -7.22 -16.62
N TYR A 82 20.87 -5.95 -17.00
CA TYR A 82 19.85 -5.15 -17.67
C TYR A 82 20.22 -5.07 -19.15
N PRO A 83 19.64 -5.92 -20.03
CA PRO A 83 19.72 -5.66 -21.45
C PRO A 83 18.85 -4.42 -21.74
N VAL A 84 19.51 -3.28 -21.94
CA VAL A 84 18.91 -2.12 -22.59
C VAL A 84 18.96 -2.36 -24.11
N SER A 85 17.76 -2.35 -24.71
CA SER A 85 17.45 -2.14 -26.13
C SER A 85 17.87 -3.18 -27.17
N GLY A 86 16.85 -3.76 -27.83
CA GLY A 86 16.79 -3.77 -29.29
C GLY A 86 16.76 -5.13 -29.99
N THR A 87 15.59 -5.41 -30.60
CA THR A 87 15.38 -6.32 -31.74
C THR A 87 15.07 -7.79 -31.44
N LEU A 88 13.77 -8.10 -31.30
CA LEU A 88 13.25 -9.35 -31.86
C LEU A 88 12.14 -9.03 -32.85
N ALA A 89 12.40 -9.42 -34.09
CA ALA A 89 11.45 -9.42 -35.17
C ALA A 89 10.22 -10.25 -34.82
N GLN A 90 9.05 -9.65 -35.07
CA GLN A 90 7.80 -10.24 -35.54
C GLN A 90 7.60 -11.75 -35.32
N ALA A 91 6.67 -12.09 -34.41
CA ALA A 91 5.52 -12.94 -34.71
C ALA A 91 4.53 -12.88 -33.52
N GLY A 92 3.48 -12.05 -33.63
CA GLY A 92 2.40 -11.96 -32.64
C GLY A 92 1.91 -10.54 -32.38
N GLN A 93 1.43 -9.87 -33.42
CA GLN A 93 0.79 -8.55 -33.35
C GLN A 93 -0.44 -8.54 -32.41
N SER A 94 -0.61 -7.39 -31.75
CA SER A 94 -1.89 -6.78 -31.31
C SER A 94 -2.44 -7.13 -29.91
N ALA A 95 -1.83 -6.54 -28.88
CA ALA A 95 -2.55 -6.17 -27.64
C ALA A 95 -1.85 -5.04 -26.84
N ALA A 96 -0.51 -4.96 -26.88
CA ALA A 96 0.26 -4.03 -26.04
C ALA A 96 0.26 -2.57 -26.54
N ASP A 97 0.18 -2.33 -27.84
CA ASP A 97 0.25 -0.97 -28.42
C ASP A 97 -1.02 -0.14 -28.22
N ALA A 98 -2.15 -0.76 -27.84
CA ALA A 98 -3.42 -0.04 -27.66
C ALA A 98 -3.52 0.68 -26.30
N VAL A 99 -2.69 0.32 -25.32
CA VAL A 99 -2.82 0.83 -23.94
C VAL A 99 -2.14 2.20 -23.79
N SER A 100 -1.07 2.47 -24.53
CA SER A 100 -0.21 3.64 -24.33
C SER A 100 -0.77 4.97 -24.87
N ASN A 101 -1.85 4.97 -25.66
CA ASN A 101 -2.40 6.17 -26.29
C ASN A 101 -3.89 6.42 -26.02
N ARG A 102 -4.43 5.83 -24.93
CA ARG A 102 -5.82 6.07 -24.52
C ARG A 102 -5.88 7.42 -23.78
N PRO A 103 -6.80 8.35 -24.12
CA PRO A 103 -7.03 9.52 -23.28
C PRO A 103 -7.34 9.04 -21.86
N LEU A 104 -6.63 9.59 -20.87
CA LEU A 104 -6.84 9.24 -19.47
C LEU A 104 -8.27 9.66 -19.09
N GLY A 105 -9.16 8.68 -19.00
CA GLY A 105 -10.51 8.88 -18.48
C GLY A 105 -10.50 9.19 -16.98
N GLN A 106 -11.67 9.30 -16.38
CA GLN A 106 -11.77 9.48 -14.94
C GLN A 106 -11.22 8.24 -14.22
N LEU A 107 -10.30 8.42 -13.27
CA LEU A 107 -9.66 7.34 -12.52
C LEU A 107 -10.68 6.38 -11.88
N LYS A 108 -11.81 6.91 -11.41
CA LYS A 108 -12.91 6.11 -10.84
C LYS A 108 -13.47 5.09 -11.82
N THR A 109 -13.67 5.48 -13.08
CA THR A 109 -14.18 4.60 -14.15
C THR A 109 -13.18 3.50 -14.46
N PHE A 110 -11.90 3.85 -14.62
CA PHE A 110 -10.85 2.88 -14.90
C PHE A 110 -10.69 1.84 -13.77
N LEU A 111 -10.69 2.27 -12.50
CA LEU A 111 -10.58 1.36 -11.37
C LEU A 111 -11.79 0.43 -11.26
N ARG A 112 -13.01 0.93 -11.55
CA ARG A 112 -14.20 0.10 -11.61
C ARG A 112 -14.11 -0.94 -12.73
N GLU A 113 -13.70 -0.54 -13.94
CA GLU A 113 -13.50 -1.46 -15.06
C GLU A 113 -12.52 -2.58 -14.71
N GLN A 114 -11.40 -2.25 -14.06
CA GLN A 114 -10.43 -3.24 -13.59
C GLN A 114 -10.98 -4.13 -12.49
N GLU A 115 -11.70 -3.57 -11.51
CA GLU A 115 -12.34 -4.32 -10.44
C GLU A 115 -13.35 -5.34 -10.98
N LEU A 116 -14.21 -4.92 -11.91
CA LEU A 116 -15.20 -5.78 -12.56
C LEU A 116 -14.55 -6.86 -13.42
N ALA A 117 -13.49 -6.53 -14.16
CA ALA A 117 -12.74 -7.52 -14.92
C ALA A 117 -12.20 -8.62 -14.01
N TYR A 118 -11.66 -8.25 -12.85
CA TYR A 118 -11.11 -9.18 -11.87
C TYR A 118 -12.20 -10.04 -11.20
N LEU A 119 -13.34 -9.44 -10.84
CA LEU A 119 -14.51 -10.14 -10.29
C LEU A 119 -15.08 -11.17 -11.28
N ASN A 120 -15.23 -10.78 -12.55
CA ASN A 120 -15.70 -11.70 -13.59
C ASN A 120 -14.69 -12.82 -13.85
N GLN A 121 -13.39 -12.53 -13.80
CA GLN A 121 -12.36 -13.56 -13.90
C GLN A 121 -12.47 -14.56 -12.74
N ALA A 122 -12.65 -14.10 -11.50
CA ALA A 122 -12.86 -14.98 -10.35
C ALA A 122 -14.12 -15.84 -10.50
N LEU A 123 -15.23 -15.27 -10.95
CA LEU A 123 -16.46 -16.01 -11.22
C LEU A 123 -16.27 -17.04 -12.34
N ALA A 124 -15.48 -16.74 -13.38
CA ALA A 124 -15.16 -17.70 -14.42
C ALA A 124 -14.35 -18.89 -13.87
N HIS A 125 -13.40 -18.65 -12.96
CA HIS A 125 -12.63 -19.70 -12.30
C HIS A 125 -13.47 -20.61 -11.41
N THR A 126 -14.55 -20.10 -10.81
CA THR A 126 -15.44 -20.88 -9.93
C THR A 126 -16.69 -21.43 -10.61
N GLY A 127 -16.84 -21.22 -11.92
CA GLY A 127 -18.00 -21.67 -12.69
C GLY A 127 -19.30 -20.92 -12.37
N GLY A 128 -19.19 -19.67 -11.92
CA GLY A 128 -20.33 -18.82 -11.55
C GLY A 128 -20.78 -18.96 -10.09
N ASP A 129 -20.09 -19.79 -9.30
CA ASP A 129 -20.34 -19.91 -7.87
C ASP A 129 -19.81 -18.67 -7.13
N LYS A 130 -20.75 -17.82 -6.70
CA LYS A 130 -20.48 -16.51 -6.08
C LYS A 130 -19.85 -16.63 -4.69
N GLU A 131 -20.17 -17.69 -3.94
CA GLU A 131 -19.59 -17.93 -2.61
C GLU A 131 -18.12 -18.31 -2.74
N LYS A 132 -17.82 -19.27 -3.63
CA LYS A 132 -16.43 -19.66 -3.90
C LYS A 132 -15.60 -18.53 -4.49
N ALA A 133 -16.20 -17.68 -5.33
CA ALA A 133 -15.50 -16.53 -5.89
C ALA A 133 -15.15 -15.48 -4.81
N ALA A 134 -16.08 -15.22 -3.88
CA ALA A 134 -15.83 -14.35 -2.74
C ALA A 134 -14.73 -14.88 -1.83
N GLU A 135 -14.73 -16.20 -1.59
CA GLU A 135 -13.68 -16.88 -0.82
C GLU A 135 -12.31 -16.81 -1.51
N LEU A 136 -12.26 -17.05 -2.83
CA LEU A 136 -11.03 -16.94 -3.63
C LEU A 136 -10.44 -15.53 -3.59
N LEU A 137 -11.30 -14.52 -3.63
CA LEU A 137 -10.91 -13.11 -3.55
C LEU A 137 -10.68 -12.63 -2.11
N ASN A 138 -10.93 -13.48 -1.11
CA ASN A 138 -10.85 -13.17 0.31
C ASN A 138 -11.67 -11.92 0.70
N ILE A 139 -12.89 -11.81 0.16
CA ILE A 139 -13.85 -10.74 0.46
C ILE A 139 -15.17 -11.33 0.94
N SER A 140 -15.98 -10.51 1.63
CA SER A 140 -17.34 -10.92 2.00
C SER A 140 -18.23 -11.03 0.76
N LEU A 141 -19.15 -12.00 0.77
CA LEU A 141 -20.15 -12.17 -0.28
C LEU A 141 -20.96 -10.88 -0.51
N ALA A 142 -21.31 -10.16 0.56
CA ALA A 142 -21.99 -8.87 0.48
C ALA A 142 -21.17 -7.79 -0.27
N THR A 143 -19.85 -7.81 -0.15
CA THR A 143 -18.98 -6.90 -0.92
C THR A 143 -18.94 -7.29 -2.39
N LEU A 144 -18.86 -8.58 -2.70
CA LEU A 144 -18.95 -9.07 -4.07
C LEU A 144 -20.27 -8.67 -4.73
N TYR A 145 -21.40 -8.86 -4.04
CA TYR A 145 -22.71 -8.44 -4.56
C TYR A 145 -22.83 -6.94 -4.75
N ARG A 146 -22.42 -6.11 -3.77
CA ARG A 146 -22.46 -4.65 -3.91
C ARG A 146 -21.71 -4.17 -5.16
N LYS A 147 -20.58 -4.83 -5.47
CA LYS A 147 -19.77 -4.51 -6.64
C LYS A 147 -20.38 -5.01 -7.95
N LEU A 148 -21.07 -6.16 -7.93
CA LEU A 148 -21.75 -6.71 -9.11
C LEU A 148 -23.08 -6.01 -9.42
N SER A 149 -23.80 -5.54 -8.39
CA SER A 149 -25.12 -4.92 -8.54
C SER A 149 -25.07 -3.49 -9.03
N GLU A 150 -23.93 -2.80 -8.90
CA GLU A 150 -23.75 -1.44 -9.42
C GLU A 150 -23.87 -1.37 -10.96
N ASP A 151 -23.78 -2.50 -11.67
CA ASP A 151 -23.92 -2.59 -13.13
C ASP A 151 -25.34 -2.96 -13.59
N GLU A 152 -26.21 -3.47 -12.72
CA GLU A 152 -27.57 -3.90 -13.08
C GLU A 152 -28.60 -2.75 -13.02
N GLU A 153 -28.25 -1.60 -12.43
CA GLU A 153 -29.13 -0.42 -12.31
C GLU A 153 -28.71 0.79 -13.19
N GLY A 154 -27.80 0.58 -14.15
CA GLY A 154 -27.28 1.62 -15.05
C GLY A 154 -27.89 1.62 -16.45
#